data_AF-A0A7R9Q9F3-F1
#
_entry.id   AF-A0A7R9Q9F3-F1
#
_cell.length_a   1.000
_cell.length_b   1.000
_cell.length_c   1.000
_cell.angle_alpha   90.00
_cell.angle_beta   90.00
_cell.angle_gamma   90.00
#
_symmetry.space_group_name_H-M   'P 1'
#
loop_
_entity.id
_entity.type
_entity.pdbx_description
1 polymer ?
#
loop_
_entity_poly.entity_id
_entity_poly.type
_entity_poly.pdbx_seq_one_letter_code
_entity_poly.pdbx_strand_id
1 'polypeptide(L)'
;NTNAPRHKPHHNRHREGAVFGAHDGSHGSYGSHDALPPGDPLRPQHTYFRNEGKAPTVVVDPNWAKQLMYPYEQEDYLTSINSMKQMHDQPLPFRLPFSGFAFNYVWVHKDGYVTFNKGLKSYAFPLSFPMVPDDTNVEEDPSIIAAFFAHQDIPSDVEGSGVYFRLIEVDKEVNLTLKQRLLDDFSTAMAASIGWEPKFAFIVTWKNMTFANRRRERDLKTNTYQMILATDEMQTFVMFNYEQISWVTHLDNYAGLNGPQAFAYEYSPFSQNPRVILLPKMGWGNGIEGRFYFTIDEELEPGACVNKELDPNLPDRMPLHTSTDYIIMLGGQELNFTGPCLTEDSNIICRFDVLKVKGRMLTNNIGACITPAVMYEESPESRKEFDVWVKEQEVVENLPVERRPEDPHLLTIEWQSDDLTWDDSARVSISLWGYSEKTDVYPHLTFLI
;
A
#
# COMPACT_ATOMS: atom_id res chain seq x y z
N ASN A 1 -19.95 15.27 43.63
CA ASN A 1 -21.06 15.09 42.67
C ASN A 1 -20.52 14.50 41.40
N THR A 2 -20.70 13.20 41.29
CA THR A 2 -20.33 12.29 40.20
C THR A 2 -21.17 12.57 38.96
N ASN A 3 -20.52 12.88 37.83
CA ASN A 3 -21.17 12.91 36.51
C ASN A 3 -20.65 11.74 35.69
N ALA A 4 -21.41 10.63 35.72
CA ALA A 4 -21.30 9.57 34.74
C ALA A 4 -22.07 9.96 33.47
N PRO A 5 -21.57 9.67 32.26
CA PRO A 5 -22.37 9.81 31.04
C PRO A 5 -23.43 8.71 30.97
N ARG A 6 -24.66 9.11 30.63
CA ARG A 6 -25.82 8.24 30.43
C ARG A 6 -25.59 7.33 29.22
N HIS A 7 -25.65 6.01 29.43
CA HIS A 7 -25.84 5.03 28.36
C HIS A 7 -27.14 5.32 27.61
N LYS A 8 -27.06 5.46 26.28
CA LYS A 8 -28.21 5.33 25.38
C LYS A 8 -28.54 3.84 25.25
N PRO A 9 -29.83 3.44 25.21
CA PRO A 9 -30.19 2.06 24.95
C PRO A 9 -29.87 1.73 23.49
N HIS A 10 -29.13 0.63 23.27
CA HIS A 10 -28.97 0.02 21.96
C HIS A 10 -30.35 -0.43 21.45
N HIS A 11 -30.81 0.16 20.35
CA HIS A 11 -31.87 -0.45 19.56
C HIS A 11 -31.27 -1.65 18.83
N ASN A 12 -31.62 -2.87 19.26
CA ASN A 12 -31.40 -4.10 18.50
C ASN A 12 -32.15 -3.99 17.17
N ARG A 13 -31.44 -3.68 16.09
CA ARG A 13 -31.89 -4.01 14.74
C ARG A 13 -31.43 -5.43 14.47
N HIS A 14 -32.39 -6.35 14.30
CA HIS A 14 -32.12 -7.67 13.76
C HIS A 14 -31.53 -7.52 12.36
N ARG A 15 -30.36 -8.10 12.12
CA ARG A 15 -29.78 -8.26 10.79
C ARG A 15 -29.96 -9.71 10.38
N GLU A 16 -30.72 -9.91 9.31
CA GLU A 16 -30.87 -11.19 8.62
C GLU A 16 -30.16 -11.05 7.27
N GLY A 17 -29.39 -12.06 6.87
CA GLY A 17 -28.64 -12.04 5.62
C GLY A 17 -28.25 -13.44 5.15
N ALA A 18 -27.72 -13.53 3.92
CA ALA A 18 -27.26 -14.76 3.31
C ALA A 18 -25.80 -14.62 2.88
N VAL A 19 -24.99 -15.66 3.08
CA VAL A 19 -23.55 -15.71 2.78
C VAL A 19 -23.24 -17.02 2.03
N PHE A 20 -22.28 -16.96 1.12
CA PHE A 20 -21.87 -18.07 0.25
C PHE A 20 -20.60 -18.73 0.78
N GLY A 21 -20.48 -20.05 0.63
CA GLY A 21 -19.23 -20.78 0.90
C GLY A 21 -19.04 -21.91 -0.10
N ALA A 22 -17.80 -22.23 -0.47
CA ALA A 22 -17.47 -23.34 -1.38
C ALA A 22 -16.60 -24.36 -0.64
N HIS A 23 -16.90 -25.66 -0.62
CA HIS A 23 -16.10 -26.65 0.15
C HIS A 23 -15.59 -27.83 -0.70
N ASP A 24 -14.36 -28.29 -0.47
CA ASP A 24 -13.87 -29.52 -1.09
C ASP A 24 -14.47 -30.75 -0.41
N GLY A 25 -15.02 -31.66 -1.21
CA GLY A 25 -15.73 -32.85 -0.76
C GLY A 25 -15.00 -34.12 -1.16
N SER A 26 -14.28 -34.74 -0.22
CA SER A 26 -13.72 -36.07 -0.40
C SER A 26 -14.67 -37.15 0.14
N HIS A 27 -15.32 -37.92 -0.76
CA HIS A 27 -15.68 -39.34 -0.53
C HIS A 27 -16.28 -40.03 -1.79
N GLY A 28 -15.67 -41.15 -2.20
CA GLY A 28 -16.33 -42.47 -2.36
C GLY A 28 -17.25 -42.79 -3.55
N SER A 29 -16.66 -43.31 -4.63
CA SER A 29 -17.12 -44.33 -5.63
C SER A 29 -18.61 -44.77 -5.74
N TYR A 30 -19.15 -44.80 -6.97
CA TYR A 30 -19.78 -45.99 -7.62
C TYR A 30 -19.97 -45.73 -9.14
N GLY A 31 -19.96 -46.77 -9.98
CA GLY A 31 -19.65 -46.72 -11.41
C GLY A 31 -20.79 -46.74 -12.44
N SER A 32 -20.32 -46.74 -13.71
CA SER A 32 -20.92 -47.16 -15.00
C SER A 32 -22.16 -46.45 -15.57
N HIS A 33 -22.02 -45.81 -16.74
CA HIS A 33 -22.42 -46.38 -18.06
C HIS A 33 -22.25 -45.37 -19.22
N ASP A 34 -21.85 -45.89 -20.39
CA ASP A 34 -21.71 -45.24 -21.70
C ASP A 34 -23.02 -44.71 -22.29
N ALA A 35 -22.97 -43.58 -23.03
CA ALA A 35 -23.43 -43.45 -24.43
C ALA A 35 -23.50 -41.97 -24.91
N LEU A 36 -23.05 -41.72 -26.14
CA LEU A 36 -23.31 -40.55 -27.01
C LEU A 36 -23.92 -41.08 -28.34
N PRO A 37 -24.44 -40.23 -29.24
CA PRO A 37 -25.66 -39.40 -29.22
C PRO A 37 -26.58 -39.85 -30.43
N PRO A 38 -27.60 -39.14 -31.01
CA PRO A 38 -27.58 -37.76 -31.54
C PRO A 38 -28.92 -36.98 -31.51
N GLY A 39 -28.89 -35.69 -31.90
CA GLY A 39 -30.06 -35.01 -32.50
C GLY A 39 -30.30 -33.55 -32.11
N ASP A 40 -29.79 -32.62 -32.91
CA ASP A 40 -30.23 -31.21 -32.95
C ASP A 40 -31.62 -31.07 -33.59
N PRO A 41 -32.41 -30.05 -33.19
CA PRO A 41 -32.79 -29.05 -34.19
C PRO A 41 -32.84 -27.58 -33.69
N LEU A 42 -32.21 -26.73 -34.50
CA LEU A 42 -32.65 -25.38 -34.92
C LEU A 42 -32.77 -24.27 -33.86
N ARG A 43 -31.78 -23.35 -33.85
CA ARG A 43 -31.95 -21.95 -33.44
C ARG A 43 -31.54 -20.97 -34.54
N PRO A 44 -32.16 -19.77 -34.63
CA PRO A 44 -31.96 -18.81 -35.71
C PRO A 44 -30.58 -18.16 -35.65
N GLN A 45 -29.97 -17.94 -36.82
CA GLN A 45 -28.71 -17.23 -36.96
C GLN A 45 -28.88 -15.74 -36.64
N HIS A 46 -28.31 -15.29 -35.52
CA HIS A 46 -27.93 -13.89 -35.33
C HIS A 46 -26.51 -13.71 -35.86
N THR A 47 -26.39 -13.04 -37.00
CA THR A 47 -25.11 -12.54 -37.50
C THR A 47 -24.59 -11.46 -36.55
N TYR A 48 -23.57 -11.81 -35.76
CA TYR A 48 -22.75 -10.83 -35.06
C TYR A 48 -21.69 -10.32 -36.03
N PHE A 49 -21.75 -9.02 -36.34
CA PHE A 49 -20.64 -8.33 -36.99
C PHE A 49 -19.44 -8.37 -36.03
N ARG A 50 -18.39 -9.10 -36.43
CA ARG A 50 -17.10 -9.10 -35.72
C ARG A 50 -16.45 -7.74 -35.97
N ASN A 51 -16.40 -6.90 -34.95
CA ASN A 51 -15.53 -5.73 -34.95
C ASN A 51 -14.08 -6.25 -34.94
N GLU A 52 -13.46 -6.40 -36.12
CA GLU A 52 -12.02 -6.67 -36.26
C GLU A 52 -11.20 -5.37 -36.13
N GLY A 53 -11.59 -4.49 -35.20
CA GLY A 53 -10.73 -3.45 -34.70
C GLY A 53 -9.93 -4.02 -33.53
N LYS A 54 -8.75 -4.61 -33.80
CA LYS A 54 -7.74 -4.77 -32.75
C LYS A 54 -7.57 -3.40 -32.11
N ALA A 55 -7.90 -3.27 -30.82
CA ALA A 55 -7.44 -2.14 -30.03
C ALA A 55 -5.95 -1.98 -30.31
N PRO A 56 -5.43 -0.76 -30.54
CA PRO A 56 -4.01 -0.58 -30.78
C PRO A 56 -3.27 -1.24 -29.62
N THR A 57 -2.52 -2.31 -29.91
CA THR A 57 -1.55 -2.88 -28.97
C THR A 57 -0.50 -1.80 -28.78
N VAL A 58 -0.70 -0.98 -27.76
CA VAL A 58 0.28 -0.02 -27.29
C VAL A 58 1.48 -0.86 -26.85
N VAL A 59 2.58 -0.72 -27.57
CA VAL A 59 3.84 -1.36 -27.17
C VAL A 59 4.38 -0.53 -26.01
N VAL A 60 3.98 -0.90 -24.80
CA VAL A 60 4.57 -0.38 -23.58
C VAL A 60 5.96 -1.02 -23.47
N ASP A 61 7.03 -0.21 -23.37
CA ASP A 61 8.41 -0.73 -23.27
C ASP A 61 8.58 -1.57 -22.00
N PRO A 62 8.72 -2.90 -22.07
CA PRO A 62 8.73 -3.75 -20.88
C PRO A 62 9.91 -3.47 -19.92
N ASN A 63 10.90 -2.68 -20.33
CA ASN A 63 12.02 -2.32 -19.47
C ASN A 63 11.69 -1.28 -18.39
N TRP A 64 10.57 -0.54 -18.51
CA TRP A 64 10.21 0.46 -17.47
C TRP A 64 9.98 -0.19 -16.10
N ALA A 65 9.50 -1.44 -16.06
CA ALA A 65 9.23 -2.18 -14.81
C ALA A 65 10.50 -2.45 -13.99
N LYS A 66 11.69 -2.23 -14.56
CA LYS A 66 12.98 -2.36 -13.87
C LYS A 66 13.62 -1.02 -13.52
N GLN A 67 13.01 0.09 -13.93
CA GLN A 67 13.55 1.42 -13.67
C GLN A 67 13.12 1.89 -12.29
N LEU A 68 14.09 2.25 -11.46
CA LEU A 68 13.82 2.81 -10.14
C LEU A 68 13.12 4.17 -10.24
N MET A 69 13.72 5.12 -10.95
CA MET A 69 13.23 6.50 -11.03
C MET A 69 12.16 6.67 -12.12
N TYR A 70 11.19 7.53 -11.86
CA TYR A 70 10.29 8.07 -12.87
C TYR A 70 11.00 9.14 -13.70
N PRO A 71 10.64 9.32 -14.97
CA PRO A 71 11.27 10.32 -15.83
C PRO A 71 10.97 11.73 -15.30
N TYR A 72 12.00 12.57 -15.27
CA TYR A 72 11.92 14.00 -14.96
C TYR A 72 12.71 14.74 -16.05
N GLU A 73 12.05 15.73 -16.65
CA GLU A 73 12.53 16.48 -17.80
C GLU A 73 12.89 17.91 -17.38
N GLN A 74 13.50 18.67 -18.30
CA GLN A 74 13.87 20.06 -18.04
C GLN A 74 12.65 20.95 -17.73
N GLU A 75 11.47 20.59 -18.23
CA GLU A 75 10.20 21.30 -17.99
C GLU A 75 9.71 21.15 -16.55
N ASP A 76 10.09 20.07 -15.86
CA ASP A 76 9.73 19.85 -14.46
C ASP A 76 10.65 20.60 -13.49
N TYR A 77 11.74 21.20 -13.99
CA TYR A 77 12.76 21.85 -13.15
C TYR A 77 12.20 23.10 -12.46
N LEU A 78 12.19 23.09 -11.11
CA LEU A 78 11.68 24.19 -10.30
C LEU A 78 12.71 25.32 -10.16
N THR A 79 12.75 26.22 -11.15
CA THR A 79 13.57 27.44 -11.11
C THR A 79 13.26 28.38 -9.92
N SER A 80 12.05 28.26 -9.35
CA SER A 80 11.66 29.02 -8.18
C SER A 80 12.39 28.59 -6.90
N ILE A 81 12.93 27.37 -6.86
CA ILE A 81 13.71 26.89 -5.71
C ILE A 81 15.19 27.24 -5.94
N ASN A 82 15.72 28.09 -5.08
CA ASN A 82 17.12 28.53 -5.10
C ASN A 82 17.56 28.95 -3.68
N SER A 83 18.75 29.54 -3.57
CA SER A 83 19.30 29.99 -2.28
C SER A 83 18.45 31.03 -1.55
N MET A 84 17.62 31.80 -2.27
CA MET A 84 16.75 32.85 -1.72
C MET A 84 15.32 32.36 -1.44
N LYS A 85 14.76 31.49 -2.30
CA LYS A 85 13.43 30.89 -2.13
C LYS A 85 13.59 29.37 -2.00
N GLN A 86 13.36 28.84 -0.81
CA GLN A 86 13.62 27.43 -0.48
C GLN A 86 12.42 26.51 -0.75
N MET A 87 11.27 27.09 -1.09
CA MET A 87 10.00 26.38 -1.19
C MET A 87 9.25 26.77 -2.46
N HIS A 88 8.59 25.82 -3.10
CA HIS A 88 7.69 26.04 -4.23
C HIS A 88 6.27 25.68 -3.82
N ASP A 89 5.32 26.51 -4.21
CA ASP A 89 3.92 26.45 -3.83
C ASP A 89 3.07 26.04 -5.04
N GLN A 90 2.30 24.96 -4.93
CA GLN A 90 1.49 24.40 -6.02
C GLN A 90 0.05 24.09 -5.56
N PRO A 91 -0.98 24.72 -6.16
CA PRO A 91 -2.37 24.31 -5.95
C PRO A 91 -2.64 22.95 -6.59
N LEU A 92 -3.41 22.12 -5.91
CA LEU A 92 -3.87 20.82 -6.39
C LEU A 92 -5.31 20.96 -6.92
N PRO A 93 -5.61 20.45 -8.13
CA PRO A 93 -6.96 20.48 -8.70
C PRO A 93 -7.89 19.41 -8.09
N PHE A 94 -7.40 18.65 -7.12
CA PHE A 94 -8.07 17.51 -6.48
C PHE A 94 -7.95 17.60 -4.96
N ARG A 95 -8.72 16.76 -4.27
CA ARG A 95 -8.61 16.56 -2.83
C ARG A 95 -7.50 15.57 -2.52
N LEU A 96 -6.57 15.95 -1.63
CA LEU A 96 -5.51 15.09 -1.15
C LEU A 96 -5.74 14.66 0.31
N PRO A 97 -6.19 13.42 0.57
CA PRO A 97 -6.20 12.83 1.91
C PRO A 97 -4.79 12.69 2.48
N PHE A 98 -4.58 13.14 3.71
CA PHE A 98 -3.34 12.94 4.47
C PHE A 98 -3.60 12.99 5.97
N SER A 99 -3.26 11.92 6.70
CA SER A 99 -3.41 11.76 8.15
C SER A 99 -4.79 12.19 8.70
N GLY A 100 -5.86 11.78 8.03
CA GLY A 100 -7.26 12.08 8.38
C GLY A 100 -7.74 13.47 7.93
N PHE A 101 -6.86 14.30 7.36
CA PHE A 101 -7.19 15.61 6.81
C PHE A 101 -7.24 15.57 5.28
N ALA A 102 -7.69 16.68 4.71
CA ALA A 102 -7.84 16.84 3.27
C ALA A 102 -7.27 18.18 2.82
N PHE A 103 -6.36 18.14 1.87
CA PHE A 103 -5.62 19.30 1.38
C PHE A 103 -5.84 19.51 -0.11
N ASN A 104 -5.68 20.76 -0.55
CA ASN A 104 -5.80 21.17 -1.96
C ASN A 104 -4.56 21.96 -2.41
N TYR A 105 -3.46 21.79 -1.67
CA TYR A 105 -2.24 22.54 -1.87
C TYR A 105 -1.05 21.70 -1.40
N VAL A 106 0.06 21.83 -2.11
CA VAL A 106 1.34 21.23 -1.70
C VAL A 106 2.44 22.26 -1.78
N TRP A 107 3.32 22.25 -0.79
CA TRP A 107 4.54 23.03 -0.79
C TRP A 107 5.74 22.10 -0.83
N VAL A 108 6.55 22.23 -1.86
CA VAL A 108 7.76 21.43 -2.08
C VAL A 108 8.96 22.18 -1.54
N HIS A 109 9.70 21.58 -0.60
CA HIS A 109 10.84 22.22 0.03
C HIS A 109 12.18 21.64 -0.48
N LYS A 110 13.20 22.49 -0.58
CA LYS A 110 14.56 22.07 -1.01
C LYS A 110 15.19 21.02 -0.09
N ASP A 111 14.81 21.03 1.19
CA ASP A 111 15.36 20.17 2.24
C ASP A 111 14.72 18.77 2.28
N GLY A 112 14.15 18.32 1.15
CA GLY A 112 13.78 16.91 0.92
C GLY A 112 12.43 16.48 1.51
N TYR A 113 11.52 17.43 1.69
CA TYR A 113 10.17 17.20 2.19
C TYR A 113 9.13 18.02 1.42
N VAL A 114 7.87 17.60 1.55
CA VAL A 114 6.71 18.41 1.18
C VAL A 114 5.82 18.62 2.41
N THR A 115 5.04 19.69 2.39
CA THR A 115 4.00 19.96 3.40
C THR A 115 2.69 20.30 2.69
N PHE A 116 1.57 19.99 3.34
CA PHE A 116 0.23 20.20 2.80
C PHE A 116 -0.51 21.37 3.47
N ASN A 117 0.14 22.04 4.41
CA ASN A 117 -0.34 23.30 4.96
C ASN A 117 0.81 24.31 5.06
N LYS A 118 0.67 25.35 5.89
CA LYS A 118 1.69 26.39 6.07
C LYS A 118 3.05 25.84 6.52
N GLY A 119 3.14 24.57 6.91
CA GLY A 119 4.37 23.88 7.24
C GLY A 119 5.02 24.37 8.52
N LEU A 120 6.28 24.01 8.69
CA LEU A 120 7.08 24.37 9.85
C LEU A 120 7.58 25.81 9.72
N LYS A 121 7.24 26.67 10.70
CA LYS A 121 7.83 28.02 10.81
C LYS A 121 9.35 27.96 11.03
N SER A 122 9.79 26.97 11.81
CA SER A 122 11.20 26.65 12.06
C SER A 122 11.31 25.22 12.58
N TYR A 123 12.50 24.62 12.44
CA TYR A 123 12.82 23.31 13.01
C TYR A 123 14.31 23.26 13.36
N ALA A 124 14.66 22.41 14.33
CA ALA A 124 16.03 22.18 14.76
C ALA A 124 16.34 20.68 14.73
N PHE A 125 17.60 20.34 14.42
CA PHE A 125 18.06 18.95 14.44
C PHE A 125 18.69 18.61 15.80
N PRO A 126 18.52 17.36 16.29
CA PRO A 126 17.71 16.28 15.73
C PRO A 126 16.21 16.60 15.78
N LEU A 127 15.48 16.20 14.74
CA LEU A 127 14.03 16.34 14.70
C LEU A 127 13.40 15.40 15.74
N SER A 128 12.26 15.78 16.30
CA SER A 128 11.45 14.88 17.13
C SER A 128 10.10 14.73 16.46
N PHE A 129 9.71 13.49 16.15
CA PHE A 129 8.40 13.17 15.61
C PHE A 129 7.58 12.37 16.63
N PRO A 130 6.24 12.50 16.65
CA PRO A 130 5.47 13.47 15.87
C PRO A 130 5.78 14.91 16.30
N MET A 131 5.78 15.84 15.35
CA MET A 131 6.01 17.26 15.62
C MET A 131 4.73 17.85 16.21
N VAL A 132 4.66 17.90 17.54
CA VAL A 132 3.51 18.47 18.24
C VAL A 132 3.66 19.99 18.30
N PRO A 133 2.68 20.77 17.80
CA PRO A 133 2.71 22.22 17.94
C PRO A 133 2.67 22.63 19.42
N ASP A 134 3.40 23.67 19.80
CA ASP A 134 3.45 24.14 21.19
C ASP A 134 2.09 24.74 21.64
N ASP A 135 1.37 25.39 20.72
CA ASP A 135 0.02 25.94 20.93
C ASP A 135 -0.88 25.68 19.73
N THR A 136 -1.80 24.72 19.88
CA THR A 136 -2.76 24.30 18.84
C THR A 136 -3.81 25.35 18.49
N ASN A 137 -3.89 26.48 19.23
CA ASN A 137 -4.77 27.60 18.87
C ASN A 137 -4.13 28.55 17.85
N VAL A 138 -2.80 28.50 17.73
CA VAL A 138 -1.99 29.43 16.91
C VAL A 138 -1.24 28.69 15.81
N GLU A 139 -0.94 27.42 16.04
CA GLU A 139 -0.12 26.59 15.17
C GLU A 139 -0.93 25.41 14.65
N GLU A 140 -0.94 25.28 13.33
CA GLU A 140 -1.53 24.15 12.64
C GLU A 140 -0.52 23.00 12.65
N ASP A 141 -1.01 21.76 12.64
CA ASP A 141 -0.16 20.58 12.45
C ASP A 141 0.62 20.72 11.13
N PRO A 142 1.96 20.72 11.13
CA PRO A 142 2.77 20.98 9.94
C PRO A 142 2.56 20.01 8.76
N SER A 143 1.77 18.94 8.92
CA SER A 143 1.29 18.05 7.85
C SER A 143 2.37 17.79 6.80
N ILE A 144 3.45 17.16 7.26
CA ILE A 144 4.74 17.04 6.55
C ILE A 144 5.04 15.60 6.20
N ILE A 145 5.56 15.38 5.00
CA ILE A 145 6.12 14.09 4.58
C ILE A 145 7.47 14.31 3.91
N ALA A 146 8.46 13.49 4.28
CA ALA A 146 9.85 13.74 3.93
C ALA A 146 10.57 12.50 3.43
N ALA A 147 10.90 12.48 2.13
CA ALA A 147 11.76 11.44 1.57
C ALA A 147 13.15 11.47 2.22
N PHE A 148 13.70 12.66 2.46
CA PHE A 148 15.00 12.82 3.11
C PHE A 148 15.11 14.22 3.74
N PHE A 149 14.81 14.34 5.02
CA PHE A 149 14.82 15.61 5.73
C PHE A 149 16.19 15.94 6.31
N ALA A 150 16.90 16.86 5.66
CA ALA A 150 18.13 17.48 6.13
C ALA A 150 18.33 18.84 5.46
N HIS A 151 19.12 19.74 6.07
CA HIS A 151 19.52 20.97 5.40
C HIS A 151 20.40 20.68 4.19
N GLN A 152 19.84 20.99 3.02
CA GLN A 152 20.39 20.70 1.71
C GLN A 152 20.79 21.97 0.97
N ASP A 153 21.65 21.80 -0.02
CA ASP A 153 22.00 22.84 -0.98
C ASP A 153 22.09 22.25 -2.38
N ILE A 154 21.94 23.11 -3.38
CA ILE A 154 22.01 22.75 -4.80
C ILE A 154 23.42 23.08 -5.27
N PRO A 155 24.28 22.09 -5.56
CA PRO A 155 25.64 22.37 -5.99
C PRO A 155 25.64 23.06 -7.37
N SER A 156 26.40 24.15 -7.49
CA SER A 156 26.56 24.89 -8.75
C SER A 156 27.37 24.14 -9.81
N ASP A 157 28.21 23.20 -9.37
CA ASP A 157 29.22 22.56 -10.21
C ASP A 157 28.69 21.32 -10.94
N VAL A 158 27.44 20.94 -10.68
CA VAL A 158 26.79 19.76 -11.26
C VAL A 158 25.57 20.20 -12.06
N GLU A 159 25.64 19.99 -13.37
CA GLU A 159 24.55 20.35 -14.27
C GLU A 159 23.30 19.51 -13.99
N GLY A 160 22.14 20.17 -14.02
CA GLY A 160 20.86 19.54 -13.70
C GLY A 160 20.66 19.18 -12.23
N SER A 161 21.48 19.69 -11.32
CA SER A 161 21.19 19.64 -9.88
C SER A 161 20.00 20.53 -9.54
N GLY A 162 19.11 20.03 -8.67
CA GLY A 162 17.99 20.78 -8.13
C GLY A 162 16.76 19.93 -7.91
N VAL A 163 15.63 20.63 -7.79
CA VAL A 163 14.32 20.01 -7.50
C VAL A 163 13.45 20.04 -8.75
N TYR A 164 12.87 18.90 -9.09
CA TYR A 164 11.94 18.74 -10.20
C TYR A 164 10.57 18.39 -9.65
N PHE A 165 9.51 18.95 -10.23
CA PHE A 165 8.13 18.69 -9.82
C PHE A 165 7.23 18.53 -11.03
N ARG A 166 6.44 17.45 -11.04
CA ARG A 166 5.44 17.17 -12.07
C ARG A 166 4.11 16.80 -11.42
N LEU A 167 3.03 17.46 -11.85
CA LEU A 167 1.67 17.10 -11.48
C LEU A 167 1.03 16.32 -12.64
N ILE A 168 0.37 15.21 -12.32
CA ILE A 168 -0.17 14.26 -13.29
C ILE A 168 -1.65 14.00 -12.97
N GLU A 169 -2.49 14.16 -13.98
CA GLU A 169 -3.85 13.63 -13.99
C GLU A 169 -3.84 12.36 -14.86
N VAL A 170 -3.95 11.20 -14.23
CA VAL A 170 -3.64 9.89 -14.83
C VAL A 170 -4.50 9.61 -16.06
N ASP A 171 -5.76 10.07 -16.05
CA ASP A 171 -6.67 9.91 -17.18
C ASP A 171 -6.33 10.76 -18.40
N LYS A 172 -5.69 11.92 -18.19
CA LYS A 172 -5.30 12.85 -19.25
C LYS A 172 -3.86 12.68 -19.71
N GLU A 173 -3.10 11.79 -19.07
CA GLU A 173 -1.70 11.56 -19.38
C GLU A 173 -1.53 11.01 -20.81
N VAL A 174 -0.80 11.75 -21.64
CA VAL A 174 -0.58 11.40 -23.06
C VAL A 174 0.49 10.31 -23.18
N ASN A 175 1.45 10.27 -22.26
CA ASN A 175 2.46 9.24 -22.22
C ASN A 175 1.88 7.95 -21.64
N LEU A 176 1.39 7.08 -22.51
CA LEU A 176 0.77 5.80 -22.14
C LEU A 176 1.71 4.89 -21.32
N THR A 177 3.02 4.99 -21.54
CA THR A 177 4.01 4.24 -20.74
C THR A 177 4.06 4.75 -19.30
N LEU A 178 4.07 6.07 -19.10
CA LEU A 178 4.02 6.67 -17.77
C LEU A 178 2.70 6.37 -17.07
N LYS A 179 1.58 6.46 -17.81
CA LYS A 179 0.25 6.12 -17.31
C LYS A 179 0.20 4.67 -16.83
N GLN A 180 0.54 3.71 -17.70
CA GLN A 180 0.49 2.29 -17.35
C GLN A 180 1.42 1.98 -16.17
N ARG A 181 2.62 2.58 -16.15
CA ARG A 181 3.55 2.44 -15.05
C ARG A 181 2.96 2.90 -13.72
N LEU A 182 2.26 4.04 -13.66
CA LEU A 182 1.62 4.51 -12.43
C LEU A 182 0.53 3.54 -11.95
N LEU A 183 -0.29 3.02 -12.87
CA LEU A 183 -1.35 2.06 -12.54
C LEU A 183 -0.74 0.77 -11.98
N ASP A 184 0.19 0.18 -12.72
CA ASP A 184 0.84 -1.07 -12.34
C ASP A 184 1.64 -0.90 -11.04
N ASP A 185 2.45 0.17 -10.93
CA ASP A 185 3.35 0.34 -9.80
C ASP A 185 2.61 0.52 -8.46
N PHE A 186 1.42 1.13 -8.46
CA PHE A 186 0.61 1.33 -7.26
C PHE A 186 -0.38 0.19 -7.00
N SER A 187 -0.89 -0.48 -8.04
CA SER A 187 -1.79 -1.62 -7.88
C SER A 187 -1.14 -2.82 -7.18
N THR A 188 0.19 -2.93 -7.20
CA THR A 188 0.95 -4.00 -6.52
C THR A 188 1.91 -3.49 -5.45
N ALA A 189 1.77 -2.22 -5.04
CA ALA A 189 2.70 -1.54 -4.15
C ALA A 189 2.79 -2.18 -2.75
N MET A 190 1.64 -2.51 -2.17
CA MET A 190 1.51 -3.07 -0.82
C MET A 190 0.23 -3.88 -0.69
N ALA A 191 0.09 -4.65 0.39
CA ALA A 191 -1.11 -5.47 0.61
C ALA A 191 -2.42 -4.65 0.51
N ALA A 192 -2.43 -3.42 1.05
CA ALA A 192 -3.59 -2.53 1.04
C ALA A 192 -3.90 -1.87 -0.32
N SER A 193 -3.01 -1.98 -1.32
CA SER A 193 -3.17 -1.30 -2.61
C SER A 193 -3.57 -2.24 -3.76
N ILE A 194 -3.85 -3.50 -3.46
CA ILE A 194 -4.20 -4.50 -4.48
C ILE A 194 -5.51 -4.11 -5.17
N GLY A 195 -5.45 -3.95 -6.50
CA GLY A 195 -6.58 -3.51 -7.31
C GLY A 195 -6.93 -2.02 -7.18
N TRP A 196 -6.10 -1.24 -6.48
CA TRP A 196 -6.25 0.22 -6.39
C TRP A 196 -5.64 0.93 -7.60
N GLU A 197 -6.33 1.95 -8.10
CA GLU A 197 -5.88 2.75 -9.24
C GLU A 197 -5.83 4.25 -8.90
N PRO A 198 -4.69 4.92 -9.11
CA PRO A 198 -4.58 6.36 -8.89
C PRO A 198 -5.30 7.18 -9.96
N LYS A 199 -6.01 8.24 -9.54
CA LYS A 199 -6.56 9.27 -10.46
C LYS A 199 -5.60 10.43 -10.67
N PHE A 200 -4.89 10.79 -9.61
CA PHE A 200 -3.94 11.89 -9.61
C PHE A 200 -2.63 11.42 -9.00
N ALA A 201 -1.53 11.97 -9.48
CA ALA A 201 -0.23 11.79 -8.88
C ALA A 201 0.61 13.06 -9.01
N PHE A 202 1.58 13.23 -8.13
CA PHE A 202 2.66 14.16 -8.38
C PHE A 202 4.00 13.54 -8.03
N ILE A 203 5.02 13.96 -8.76
CA ILE A 203 6.38 13.44 -8.69
C ILE A 203 7.29 14.58 -8.29
N VAL A 204 8.07 14.39 -7.23
CA VAL A 204 9.10 15.31 -6.77
C VAL A 204 10.44 14.62 -6.81
N THR A 205 11.40 15.17 -7.54
CA THR A 205 12.76 14.61 -7.60
C THR A 205 13.76 15.62 -7.06
N TRP A 206 14.53 15.20 -6.05
CA TRP A 206 15.69 15.93 -5.56
C TRP A 206 16.92 15.32 -6.19
N LYS A 207 17.44 15.97 -7.23
CA LYS A 207 18.55 15.46 -8.02
C LYS A 207 19.86 16.11 -7.59
N ASN A 208 20.84 15.27 -7.29
CA ASN A 208 22.20 15.66 -6.95
C ASN A 208 22.27 16.74 -5.85
N MET A 209 21.51 16.55 -4.78
CA MET A 209 21.50 17.46 -3.63
C MET A 209 22.70 17.23 -2.72
N THR A 210 23.37 18.29 -2.29
CA THR A 210 24.46 18.23 -1.30
C THR A 210 23.96 18.72 0.06
N PHE A 211 24.73 18.48 1.13
CA PHE A 211 24.44 19.06 2.44
C PHE A 211 24.92 20.52 2.54
N ALA A 212 24.14 21.36 3.23
CA ALA A 212 24.31 22.81 3.24
C ALA A 212 25.65 23.30 3.84
N ASN A 213 26.19 22.59 4.84
CA ASN A 213 27.43 23.01 5.51
C ASN A 213 28.71 22.39 4.92
N ARG A 214 28.67 21.88 3.67
CA ARG A 214 29.84 21.25 3.05
C ARG A 214 31.00 22.24 2.88
N ARG A 215 32.21 21.83 3.27
CA ARG A 215 33.44 22.56 2.96
C ARG A 215 33.80 22.43 1.48
N ARG A 216 34.12 23.54 0.83
CA ARG A 216 34.43 23.58 -0.61
C ARG A 216 35.65 22.74 -0.98
N GLU A 217 36.62 22.57 -0.06
CA GLU A 217 37.84 21.79 -0.29
C GLU A 217 37.63 20.26 -0.18
N ARG A 218 36.43 19.80 0.15
CA ARG A 218 36.10 18.38 0.27
C ARG A 218 35.37 17.90 -0.98
N ASP A 219 35.47 16.60 -1.24
CA ASP A 219 34.79 15.97 -2.36
C ASP A 219 33.28 16.25 -2.29
N LEU A 220 32.70 16.54 -3.46
CA LEU A 220 31.27 16.75 -3.58
C LEU A 220 30.56 15.41 -3.42
N LYS A 221 29.69 15.34 -2.42
CA LYS A 221 28.79 14.21 -2.20
C LYS A 221 27.37 14.64 -2.49
N THR A 222 26.66 13.83 -3.25
CA THR A 222 25.29 14.11 -3.66
C THR A 222 24.35 12.97 -3.32
N ASN A 223 23.11 13.33 -3.03
CA ASN A 223 22.00 12.40 -2.90
C ASN A 223 21.02 12.66 -4.05
N THR A 224 20.48 11.58 -4.60
CA THR A 224 19.40 11.64 -5.60
C THR A 224 18.30 10.69 -5.16
N TYR A 225 17.10 11.25 -5.01
CA TYR A 225 15.92 10.52 -4.57
C TYR A 225 14.65 11.20 -5.08
N GLN A 226 13.56 10.46 -5.10
CA GLN A 226 12.29 10.89 -5.65
C GLN A 226 11.13 10.43 -4.76
N MET A 227 10.11 11.27 -4.68
CA MET A 227 8.83 10.98 -4.05
C MET A 227 7.75 11.01 -5.13
N ILE A 228 6.93 9.98 -5.18
CA ILE A 228 5.72 9.93 -6.00
C ILE A 228 4.57 9.78 -5.03
N LEU A 229 3.64 10.73 -5.04
CA LEU A 229 2.45 10.65 -4.22
C LEU A 229 1.25 10.52 -5.17
N ALA A 230 0.42 9.50 -4.94
CA ALA A 230 -0.73 9.20 -5.78
C ALA A 230 -2.01 9.07 -4.94
N THR A 231 -3.14 9.50 -5.49
CA THR A 231 -4.43 9.49 -4.80
C THR A 231 -5.60 9.27 -5.77
N ASP A 232 -6.69 8.70 -5.25
CA ASP A 232 -7.99 8.60 -5.91
C ASP A 232 -9.03 9.58 -5.28
N GLU A 233 -8.54 10.50 -4.43
CA GLU A 233 -9.24 11.44 -3.55
C GLU A 233 -9.84 10.85 -2.25
N MET A 234 -9.70 9.54 -2.02
CA MET A 234 -10.12 8.85 -0.80
C MET A 234 -8.92 8.26 -0.06
N GLN A 235 -8.09 7.51 -0.78
CA GLN A 235 -6.84 6.93 -0.31
C GLN A 235 -5.66 7.65 -0.94
N THR A 236 -4.54 7.65 -0.23
CA THR A 236 -3.29 8.28 -0.69
C THR A 236 -2.13 7.37 -0.37
N PHE A 237 -1.39 7.04 -1.41
CA PHE A 237 -0.16 6.27 -1.32
C PHE A 237 1.03 7.14 -1.69
N VAL A 238 2.16 6.85 -1.08
CA VAL A 238 3.44 7.47 -1.42
C VAL A 238 4.47 6.39 -1.71
N MET A 239 5.28 6.67 -2.72
CA MET A 239 6.42 5.87 -3.13
C MET A 239 7.68 6.73 -3.00
N PHE A 240 8.69 6.23 -2.31
CA PHE A 240 10.03 6.81 -2.30
C PHE A 240 10.99 5.95 -3.09
N ASN A 241 11.72 6.58 -4.02
CA ASN A 241 12.77 5.95 -4.80
C ASN A 241 14.12 6.59 -4.42
N TYR A 242 15.04 5.80 -3.89
CA TYR A 242 16.38 6.24 -3.49
C TYR A 242 17.43 5.71 -4.45
N GLU A 243 17.84 6.53 -5.41
CA GLU A 243 18.89 6.14 -6.36
C GLU A 243 20.28 6.15 -5.71
N GLN A 244 20.58 7.21 -4.94
CA GLN A 244 21.87 7.36 -4.30
C GLN A 244 21.75 8.14 -2.99
N ILE A 245 22.30 7.58 -1.92
CA ILE A 245 22.52 8.26 -0.64
C ILE A 245 24.01 8.14 -0.29
N SER A 246 24.78 9.22 -0.41
CA SER A 246 26.22 9.28 -0.14
C SER A 246 26.58 10.07 1.12
N TRP A 247 25.62 10.83 1.64
CA TRP A 247 25.69 11.57 2.89
C TRP A 247 24.36 11.44 3.65
N VAL A 248 24.43 11.46 4.98
CA VAL A 248 23.32 11.18 5.90
C VAL A 248 23.11 12.30 6.93
N THR A 249 24.01 13.28 7.03
CA THR A 249 23.82 14.43 7.92
C THR A 249 24.45 15.70 7.35
N HIS A 250 23.84 16.85 7.66
CA HIS A 250 24.35 18.17 7.29
C HIS A 250 25.22 18.82 8.39
N LEU A 251 25.33 18.19 9.56
CA LEU A 251 26.11 18.70 10.68
C LEU A 251 27.61 18.32 10.58
N ASP A 252 27.94 17.31 9.78
CA ASP A 252 29.31 16.95 9.42
C ASP A 252 29.74 17.67 8.14
N ASN A 253 30.44 18.80 8.32
CA ASN A 253 30.97 19.60 7.21
C ASN A 253 32.10 18.93 6.40
N TYR A 254 32.60 17.77 6.85
CA TYR A 254 33.70 17.06 6.19
C TYR A 254 33.21 15.97 5.24
N ALA A 255 32.38 15.05 5.72
CA ALA A 255 31.94 13.88 4.95
C ALA A 255 30.42 13.69 4.92
N GLY A 256 29.68 14.46 5.73
CA GLY A 256 28.23 14.31 5.89
C GLY A 256 27.82 12.96 6.47
N LEU A 257 28.67 12.30 7.27
CA LEU A 257 28.41 10.95 7.80
C LEU A 257 28.28 10.91 9.33
N ASN A 258 28.86 11.88 10.03
CA ASN A 258 28.97 11.86 11.49
C ASN A 258 28.00 12.83 12.17
N GLY A 259 27.13 12.32 13.05
CA GLY A 259 26.22 13.14 13.86
C GLY A 259 24.77 12.70 13.75
N PRO A 260 23.83 13.54 14.21
CA PRO A 260 22.40 13.29 14.05
C PRO A 260 22.05 13.10 12.58
N GLN A 261 21.41 11.97 12.29
CA GLN A 261 21.15 11.55 10.92
C GLN A 261 19.88 12.19 10.38
N ALA A 262 19.81 12.31 9.06
CA ALA A 262 18.65 12.78 8.34
C ALA A 262 17.44 11.90 8.69
N PHE A 263 16.29 12.53 8.72
CA PHE A 263 15.04 11.83 8.89
C PHE A 263 14.54 11.38 7.52
N ALA A 264 14.36 10.09 7.31
CA ALA A 264 13.67 9.54 6.14
C ALA A 264 12.37 8.96 6.65
N TYR A 265 11.27 9.67 6.38
CA TYR A 265 9.90 9.48 6.90
C TYR A 265 9.67 8.25 7.78
N GLU A 266 9.55 8.44 9.10
CA GLU A 266 9.23 7.50 10.22
C GLU A 266 9.42 5.99 9.98
N TYR A 267 10.44 5.63 9.22
CA TYR A 267 10.67 4.26 8.77
C TYR A 267 11.76 3.64 9.62
N SER A 268 11.35 2.83 10.59
CA SER A 268 12.28 2.06 11.41
C SER A 268 12.83 0.88 10.59
N PRO A 269 14.15 0.56 10.66
CA PRO A 269 15.19 1.13 11.52
C PRO A 269 16.08 2.19 10.85
N PHE A 270 15.59 2.86 9.80
CA PHE A 270 16.37 3.76 8.97
C PHE A 270 16.36 5.18 9.52
N SER A 271 15.17 5.74 9.75
CA SER A 271 15.02 7.14 10.12
C SER A 271 15.87 7.51 11.33
N GLN A 272 16.62 8.62 11.23
CA GLN A 272 17.53 9.11 12.28
C GLN A 272 18.63 8.12 12.70
N ASN A 273 18.89 7.12 11.87
CA ASN A 273 19.91 6.11 12.07
C ASN A 273 20.95 6.13 10.93
N PRO A 274 22.24 5.82 11.18
CA PRO A 274 23.23 5.76 10.09
C PRO A 274 22.85 4.80 8.95
N ARG A 275 21.92 3.86 9.22
CA ARG A 275 21.34 2.95 8.23
C ARG A 275 20.58 3.64 7.10
N VAL A 276 20.22 4.93 7.18
CA VAL A 276 19.65 5.69 6.02
C VAL A 276 20.50 5.52 4.76
N ILE A 277 21.82 5.33 4.89
CA ILE A 277 22.72 5.07 3.75
C ILE A 277 22.38 3.78 2.98
N LEU A 278 21.66 2.83 3.59
CA LEU A 278 21.26 1.55 3.02
C LEU A 278 19.94 1.62 2.23
N LEU A 279 19.21 2.74 2.27
CA LEU A 279 17.93 2.88 1.58
C LEU A 279 18.02 2.48 0.09
N PRO A 280 19.05 2.86 -0.70
CA PRO A 280 19.17 2.43 -2.10
C PRO A 280 19.27 0.93 -2.34
N LYS A 281 19.54 0.12 -1.31
CA LYS A 281 19.74 -1.34 -1.39
C LYS A 281 18.64 -2.15 -0.71
N MET A 282 17.59 -1.47 -0.25
CA MET A 282 16.53 -2.04 0.58
C MET A 282 15.17 -1.70 -0.03
N GLY A 283 14.08 -2.06 0.65
CA GLY A 283 12.72 -1.71 0.25
C GLY A 283 12.08 -2.71 -0.69
N TRP A 284 12.76 -3.08 -1.79
CA TRP A 284 12.28 -4.08 -2.78
C TRP A 284 10.84 -3.87 -3.26
N GLY A 285 10.34 -2.63 -3.26
CA GLY A 285 9.02 -2.30 -3.80
C GLY A 285 8.94 -2.70 -5.28
N ASN A 286 7.94 -3.49 -5.66
CA ASN A 286 7.82 -4.12 -6.98
C ASN A 286 9.07 -4.90 -7.42
N GLY A 287 9.84 -5.44 -6.46
CA GLY A 287 11.09 -6.15 -6.73
C GLY A 287 12.28 -5.23 -7.06
N ILE A 288 12.17 -3.92 -6.85
CA ILE A 288 13.22 -2.93 -7.15
C ILE A 288 13.88 -2.43 -5.85
N GLU A 289 15.20 -2.55 -5.76
CA GLU A 289 15.97 -1.98 -4.66
C GLU A 289 15.90 -0.44 -4.67
N GLY A 290 15.81 0.16 -3.49
CA GLY A 290 15.67 1.60 -3.33
C GLY A 290 14.22 2.10 -3.37
N ARG A 291 13.24 1.25 -3.63
CA ARG A 291 11.81 1.62 -3.69
C ARG A 291 11.07 1.21 -2.42
N PHE A 292 10.37 2.18 -1.81
CA PHE A 292 9.55 2.00 -0.61
C PHE A 292 8.15 2.58 -0.84
N TYR A 293 7.15 1.95 -0.23
CA TYR A 293 5.75 2.37 -0.30
C TYR A 293 5.18 2.61 1.08
N PHE A 294 4.23 3.54 1.17
CA PHE A 294 3.47 3.80 2.39
C PHE A 294 2.05 4.23 2.04
N THR A 295 1.09 3.88 2.87
CA THR A 295 -0.21 4.58 2.92
C THR A 295 -0.12 5.73 3.92
N ILE A 296 -0.79 6.85 3.60
CA ILE A 296 -0.68 8.10 4.39
C ILE A 296 -2.03 8.81 4.56
N ASP A 297 -3.13 8.20 4.15
CA ASP A 297 -4.48 8.77 4.18
C ASP A 297 -5.05 8.89 5.59
N GLU A 298 -4.93 7.85 6.42
CA GLU A 298 -5.38 7.83 7.82
C GLU A 298 -4.20 7.59 8.78
N GLU A 299 -3.78 6.33 8.91
CA GLU A 299 -2.59 5.93 9.66
C GLU A 299 -1.43 5.66 8.70
N LEU A 300 -0.21 5.89 9.18
CA LEU A 300 0.99 5.57 8.42
C LEU A 300 1.23 4.06 8.45
N GLU A 301 1.16 3.43 7.28
CA GLU A 301 1.50 2.01 7.14
C GLU A 301 2.61 1.80 6.10
N PRO A 302 3.75 1.20 6.47
CA PRO A 302 4.78 0.81 5.53
C PRO A 302 4.34 -0.38 4.66
N GLY A 303 4.53 -0.22 3.35
CA GLY A 303 4.41 -1.29 2.34
C GLY A 303 5.70 -2.09 2.13
N ALA A 304 6.83 -1.63 2.69
CA ALA A 304 8.11 -2.33 2.63
C ALA A 304 8.34 -3.20 3.87
N CYS A 305 9.03 -4.31 3.69
CA CYS A 305 9.36 -5.20 4.80
C CYS A 305 10.44 -4.63 5.72
N VAL A 306 10.34 -4.98 7.00
CA VAL A 306 11.32 -4.66 8.02
C VAL A 306 12.27 -5.84 8.19
N ASN A 307 13.56 -5.61 7.88
CA ASN A 307 14.60 -6.59 8.16
C ASN A 307 15.08 -6.43 9.62
N LYS A 308 14.69 -7.38 10.46
CA LYS A 308 15.06 -7.42 11.89
C LYS A 308 16.57 -7.51 12.12
N GLU A 309 17.34 -8.11 11.21
CA GLU A 309 18.80 -8.19 11.35
C GLU A 309 19.46 -6.83 11.35
N LEU A 310 18.82 -5.83 10.73
CA LEU A 310 19.33 -4.46 10.72
C LEU A 310 19.32 -3.85 12.12
N ASP A 311 18.30 -4.14 12.94
CA ASP A 311 18.20 -3.61 14.30
C ASP A 311 17.74 -4.66 15.32
N PRO A 312 18.68 -5.22 16.09
CA PRO A 312 18.38 -6.22 17.13
C PRO A 312 17.47 -5.72 18.25
N ASN A 313 17.24 -4.41 18.38
CA ASN A 313 16.34 -3.86 19.39
C ASN A 313 14.87 -3.86 18.96
N LEU A 314 14.59 -4.19 17.69
CA LEU A 314 13.21 -4.33 17.22
C LEU A 314 12.51 -5.48 17.97
N PRO A 315 11.21 -5.32 18.28
CA PRO A 315 10.47 -6.36 18.98
C PRO A 315 10.45 -7.64 18.14
N ASP A 316 10.48 -8.79 18.82
CA ASP A 316 10.36 -10.10 18.16
C ASP A 316 9.05 -10.23 17.37
N ARG A 317 7.99 -9.60 17.89
CA ARG A 317 6.68 -9.48 17.26
C ARG A 317 6.54 -8.06 16.71
N MET A 318 6.78 -7.90 15.42
CA MET A 318 6.52 -6.65 14.71
C MET A 318 5.04 -6.58 14.32
N PRO A 319 4.43 -5.38 14.30
CA PRO A 319 3.09 -5.22 13.76
C PRO A 319 3.07 -5.64 12.28
N LEU A 320 1.95 -6.22 11.88
CA LEU A 320 1.67 -6.57 10.50
C LEU A 320 0.62 -5.59 9.96
N HIS A 321 0.81 -5.16 8.72
CA HIS A 321 -0.16 -4.36 7.98
C HIS A 321 -0.84 -5.27 6.98
N THR A 322 -2.17 -5.27 6.96
CA THR A 322 -2.97 -6.20 6.17
C THR A 322 -3.71 -5.47 5.05
N SER A 323 -4.14 -6.20 4.02
CA SER A 323 -4.94 -5.64 2.92
C SER A 323 -6.29 -5.11 3.39
N THR A 324 -6.79 -5.61 4.52
CA THR A 324 -8.04 -5.22 5.16
C THR A 324 -7.92 -5.43 6.67
N ASP A 325 -8.66 -4.63 7.44
CA ASP A 325 -8.81 -4.81 8.89
C ASP A 325 -9.98 -5.71 9.28
N TYR A 326 -10.85 -6.03 8.32
CA TYR A 326 -12.02 -6.87 8.55
C TYR A 326 -12.01 -8.06 7.61
N ILE A 327 -12.44 -9.19 8.15
CA ILE A 327 -12.62 -10.44 7.42
C ILE A 327 -14.05 -10.92 7.63
N ILE A 328 -14.61 -11.63 6.66
CA ILE A 328 -15.92 -12.25 6.84
C ILE A 328 -15.82 -13.47 7.76
N MET A 329 -16.89 -13.74 8.53
CA MET A 329 -16.92 -14.86 9.49
C MET A 329 -16.79 -16.24 8.85
N LEU A 330 -17.20 -16.40 7.59
CA LEU A 330 -16.98 -17.65 6.86
C LEU A 330 -15.52 -17.88 6.48
N GLY A 331 -14.66 -16.87 6.64
CA GLY A 331 -13.29 -16.90 6.17
C GLY A 331 -13.23 -17.02 4.66
N GLY A 332 -12.10 -17.53 4.20
CA GLY A 332 -11.81 -17.83 2.82
C GLY A 332 -11.44 -16.63 1.96
N GLN A 333 -10.91 -15.58 2.57
CA GLN A 333 -10.39 -14.42 1.85
C GLN A 333 -8.87 -14.49 1.86
N GLU A 334 -8.25 -14.18 0.73
CA GLU A 334 -6.82 -13.91 0.70
C GLU A 334 -6.54 -12.61 1.48
N LEU A 335 -5.97 -12.79 2.66
CA LEU A 335 -5.46 -11.72 3.48
C LEU A 335 -3.98 -11.54 3.15
N ASN A 336 -3.69 -10.47 2.42
CA ASN A 336 -2.33 -10.06 2.14
C ASN A 336 -1.80 -9.26 3.31
N PHE A 337 -0.52 -9.45 3.63
CA PHE A 337 0.12 -8.77 4.75
C PHE A 337 1.56 -8.37 4.43
N THR A 338 1.97 -7.27 5.04
CA THR A 338 3.32 -6.73 5.03
C THR A 338 3.87 -6.70 6.46
N GLY A 339 5.16 -7.03 6.62
CA GLY A 339 5.85 -6.92 7.90
C GLY A 339 7.30 -7.37 7.82
N PRO A 340 7.67 -8.56 8.33
CA PRO A 340 9.05 -9.05 8.23
C PRO A 340 9.42 -9.34 6.78
N CYS A 341 10.70 -9.17 6.44
CA CYS A 341 11.19 -9.53 5.11
C CYS A 341 11.11 -11.04 4.87
N LEU A 342 10.44 -11.40 3.78
CA LEU A 342 10.19 -12.78 3.38
C LEU A 342 11.23 -13.23 2.35
N THR A 343 11.54 -14.52 2.40
CA THR A 343 12.44 -15.23 1.48
C THR A 343 11.77 -16.53 1.02
N GLU A 344 12.27 -17.17 -0.03
CA GLU A 344 11.69 -18.43 -0.52
C GLU A 344 11.73 -19.57 0.53
N ASP A 345 12.71 -19.52 1.44
CA ASP A 345 12.83 -20.44 2.58
C ASP A 345 11.95 -20.06 3.77
N SER A 346 11.32 -18.88 3.72
CA SER A 346 10.45 -18.40 4.80
C SER A 346 9.21 -19.26 4.89
N ASN A 347 8.81 -19.56 6.11
CA ASN A 347 7.67 -20.42 6.34
C ASN A 347 6.58 -19.67 7.08
N ILE A 348 5.50 -19.44 6.35
CA ILE A 348 4.47 -18.46 6.70
C ILE A 348 3.24 -19.19 7.20
N ILE A 349 2.78 -18.80 8.39
CA ILE A 349 1.61 -19.35 9.06
C ILE A 349 0.85 -18.19 9.69
N CYS A 350 -0.36 -17.93 9.24
CA CYS A 350 -1.20 -16.92 9.86
C CYS A 350 -2.05 -17.56 10.95
N ARG A 351 -2.10 -16.92 12.11
CA ARG A 351 -2.81 -17.41 13.29
C ARG A 351 -4.00 -16.52 13.64
N PHE A 352 -5.21 -16.93 13.28
CA PHE A 352 -6.44 -16.25 13.63
C PHE A 352 -6.98 -16.82 14.96
N ASP A 353 -6.66 -16.13 16.06
CA ASP A 353 -6.90 -16.60 17.43
C ASP A 353 -6.29 -17.99 17.73
N VAL A 354 -7.09 -19.05 17.72
CA VAL A 354 -6.63 -20.45 17.90
C VAL A 354 -6.37 -21.16 16.58
N LEU A 355 -6.91 -20.65 15.48
CA LEU A 355 -6.81 -21.25 14.16
C LEU A 355 -5.50 -20.86 13.50
N LYS A 356 -4.87 -21.82 12.82
CA LYS A 356 -3.63 -21.62 12.07
C LYS A 356 -3.84 -22.04 10.64
N VAL A 357 -3.45 -21.16 9.71
CA VAL A 357 -3.51 -21.40 8.27
C VAL A 357 -2.13 -21.20 7.68
N LYS A 358 -1.82 -21.98 6.65
CA LYS A 358 -0.57 -21.82 5.91
C LYS A 358 -0.68 -20.59 5.00
N GLY A 359 0.38 -19.79 4.97
CA GLY A 359 0.54 -18.72 4.01
C GLY A 359 1.57 -19.03 2.94
N ARG A 360 1.64 -18.13 1.96
CA ARG A 360 2.63 -18.13 0.89
C ARG A 360 3.29 -16.77 0.80
N MET A 361 4.48 -16.75 0.23
CA MET A 361 5.16 -15.53 -0.15
C MET A 361 4.66 -15.10 -1.53
N LEU A 362 4.28 -13.83 -1.68
CA LEU A 362 4.05 -13.22 -3.00
C LEU A 362 5.31 -12.50 -3.47
N THR A 363 5.89 -11.69 -2.57
CA THR A 363 7.12 -10.93 -2.79
C THR A 363 7.93 -10.90 -1.49
N ASN A 364 9.13 -10.31 -1.53
CA ASN A 364 9.92 -10.05 -0.32
C ASN A 364 9.18 -9.20 0.72
N ASN A 365 8.18 -8.42 0.29
CA ASN A 365 7.40 -7.54 1.14
C ASN A 365 6.04 -8.10 1.52
N ILE A 366 5.42 -8.92 0.66
CA ILE A 366 4.03 -9.32 0.80
C ILE A 366 3.95 -10.84 0.97
N GLY A 367 3.33 -11.25 2.08
CA GLY A 367 2.83 -12.60 2.26
C GLY A 367 1.30 -12.64 2.13
N ALA A 368 0.78 -13.82 1.87
CA ALA A 368 -0.65 -14.06 1.72
C ALA A 368 -1.09 -15.25 2.57
N CYS A 369 -2.25 -15.16 3.18
CA CYS A 369 -2.89 -16.26 3.90
C CYS A 369 -4.38 -16.29 3.60
N ILE A 370 -4.94 -17.49 3.50
CA ILE A 370 -6.38 -17.62 3.37
C ILE A 370 -7.01 -17.61 4.76
N THR A 371 -7.90 -16.67 5.04
CA THR A 371 -8.56 -16.55 6.34
C THR A 371 -9.38 -17.82 6.65
N PRO A 372 -9.35 -18.37 7.87
CA PRO A 372 -10.21 -19.48 8.24
C PRO A 372 -11.61 -18.97 8.61
N ALA A 373 -12.59 -19.87 8.67
CA ALA A 373 -13.90 -19.53 9.22
C ALA A 373 -13.78 -19.20 10.73
N VAL A 374 -14.10 -17.96 11.10
CA VAL A 374 -14.09 -17.44 12.47
C VAL A 374 -15.51 -17.05 12.83
N MET A 375 -16.21 -17.93 13.55
CA MET A 375 -17.64 -17.84 13.81
C MET A 375 -17.98 -17.05 15.08
N TYR A 376 -17.25 -15.97 15.36
CA TYR A 376 -17.51 -15.13 16.51
C TYR A 376 -17.07 -13.68 16.25
N GLU A 377 -17.78 -12.72 16.84
CA GLU A 377 -17.43 -11.29 16.74
C GLU A 377 -16.40 -10.94 17.82
N GLU A 378 -15.15 -10.70 17.41
CA GLU A 378 -14.11 -10.20 18.30
C GLU A 378 -14.09 -8.66 18.25
N SER A 379 -14.06 -8.00 19.42
CA SER A 379 -13.97 -6.54 19.51
C SER A 379 -12.71 -6.04 18.79
N PRO A 380 -12.73 -4.89 18.08
CA PRO A 380 -11.56 -4.32 17.41
C PRO A 380 -10.35 -4.03 18.33
N GLU A 381 -10.51 -4.14 19.65
CA GLU A 381 -9.44 -4.02 20.65
C GLU A 381 -8.68 -5.33 20.93
N SER A 382 -9.05 -6.45 20.29
CA SER A 382 -8.34 -7.73 20.40
C SER A 382 -7.04 -7.70 19.57
N ARG A 383 -5.91 -7.93 20.25
CA ARG A 383 -4.56 -7.64 19.78
C ARG A 383 -4.20 -8.35 18.46
N LYS A 384 -3.73 -7.57 17.48
CA LYS A 384 -3.01 -7.99 16.26
C LYS A 384 -1.66 -8.67 16.59
N GLU A 385 -1.66 -9.82 17.27
CA GLU A 385 -0.46 -10.62 17.53
C GLU A 385 -0.56 -12.00 16.85
N PHE A 386 -0.10 -12.08 15.59
CA PHE A 386 -0.06 -13.32 14.82
C PHE A 386 1.29 -14.04 15.02
N ASP A 387 1.27 -15.24 15.61
CA ASP A 387 2.45 -16.12 15.76
C ASP A 387 2.60 -17.03 14.52
N VAL A 388 3.66 -16.81 13.73
CA VAL A 388 3.99 -17.61 12.54
C VAL A 388 4.78 -18.88 12.92
N TRP A 389 4.17 -20.07 12.82
CA TRP A 389 4.82 -21.38 13.05
C TRP A 389 4.37 -22.50 12.12
N VAL A 390 5.32 -23.05 11.35
CA VAL A 390 5.24 -24.05 10.26
C VAL A 390 4.59 -25.40 10.58
N LYS A 391 3.50 -25.78 9.88
CA LYS A 391 3.20 -27.12 9.30
C LYS A 391 1.77 -27.20 8.70
N GLU A 392 1.60 -28.13 7.72
CA GLU A 392 0.45 -28.51 6.85
C GLU A 392 -0.93 -28.65 7.57
N GLN A 393 -2.15 -28.53 7.01
CA GLN A 393 -2.82 -28.57 5.68
C GLN A 393 -4.26 -27.98 5.98
N GLU A 394 -4.93 -27.09 5.23
CA GLU A 394 -5.92 -27.26 4.13
C GLU A 394 -6.82 -25.97 4.10
N VAL A 395 -7.34 -25.57 2.94
CA VAL A 395 -7.80 -24.19 2.56
C VAL A 395 -9.21 -24.19 1.92
N VAL A 396 -10.00 -23.10 2.05
CA VAL A 396 -11.26 -22.82 1.31
C VAL A 396 -11.52 -21.29 1.15
N GLU A 397 -11.96 -20.81 -0.04
CA GLU A 397 -12.30 -19.40 -0.43
C GLU A 397 -13.72 -19.14 -1.04
N ASN A 398 -13.97 -17.94 -1.62
CA ASN A 398 -15.07 -16.97 -1.42
C ASN A 398 -15.77 -16.37 -2.67
N LEU A 399 -16.70 -15.40 -2.46
CA LEU A 399 -17.34 -14.52 -3.45
C LEU A 399 -17.60 -13.06 -2.97
N PRO A 400 -17.75 -12.05 -3.87
CA PRO A 400 -17.95 -10.63 -3.53
C PRO A 400 -19.43 -10.22 -3.41
N VAL A 401 -19.73 -9.24 -2.54
CA VAL A 401 -21.10 -8.70 -2.35
C VAL A 401 -21.16 -7.21 -2.71
N GLU A 402 -21.64 -6.89 -3.91
CA GLU A 402 -22.25 -5.58 -4.19
C GLU A 402 -23.66 -5.51 -3.57
N ARG A 403 -24.03 -4.33 -3.06
CA ARG A 403 -25.35 -4.06 -2.48
C ARG A 403 -26.47 -4.38 -3.47
N ARG A 404 -27.16 -5.50 -3.25
CA ARG A 404 -28.37 -5.91 -3.97
C ARG A 404 -29.65 -5.49 -3.21
N PRO A 405 -30.77 -5.27 -3.93
CA PRO A 405 -32.06 -4.87 -3.34
C PRO A 405 -32.57 -5.90 -2.33
N GLU A 406 -33.44 -5.47 -1.41
CA GLU A 406 -33.88 -6.20 -0.21
C GLU A 406 -34.53 -7.59 -0.42
N ASP A 407 -34.70 -8.06 -1.68
CA ASP A 407 -35.24 -9.40 -1.99
C ASP A 407 -34.95 -9.82 -3.47
N PRO A 408 -33.75 -10.33 -3.81
CA PRO A 408 -33.44 -10.72 -5.18
C PRO A 408 -34.02 -12.10 -5.51
N HIS A 409 -34.94 -12.17 -6.48
CA HIS A 409 -35.47 -13.44 -7.01
C HIS A 409 -34.44 -14.28 -7.80
N LEU A 410 -33.30 -13.70 -8.14
CA LEU A 410 -32.20 -14.35 -8.85
C LEU A 410 -30.88 -13.83 -8.30
N LEU A 411 -29.99 -14.75 -7.94
CA LEU A 411 -28.67 -14.43 -7.43
C LEU A 411 -27.61 -14.99 -8.38
N THR A 412 -26.98 -14.10 -9.13
CA THR A 412 -25.86 -14.44 -10.02
C THR A 412 -24.55 -14.34 -9.26
N ILE A 413 -23.73 -15.37 -9.41
CA ILE A 413 -22.38 -15.49 -8.84
C ILE A 413 -21.39 -15.51 -10.01
N GLU A 414 -20.38 -14.65 -9.95
CA GLU A 414 -19.28 -14.60 -10.92
C GLU A 414 -17.96 -14.68 -10.15
N TRP A 415 -17.01 -15.45 -10.66
CA TRP A 415 -15.67 -15.61 -10.07
C TRP A 415 -14.60 -15.73 -11.15
N GLN A 416 -13.35 -15.38 -10.84
CA GLN A 416 -12.19 -15.73 -11.65
C GLN A 416 -11.47 -16.93 -11.02
N SER A 417 -10.93 -17.84 -11.85
CA SER A 417 -10.21 -19.03 -11.36
C SER A 417 -8.97 -18.68 -10.55
N ASP A 418 -8.26 -17.64 -11.00
CA ASP A 418 -6.97 -17.21 -10.47
C ASP A 418 -7.11 -16.61 -9.06
N ASP A 419 -8.32 -16.19 -8.70
CA ASP A 419 -8.70 -15.62 -7.40
C ASP A 419 -9.13 -16.69 -6.38
N LEU A 420 -9.23 -17.98 -6.77
CA LEU A 420 -9.79 -19.05 -5.92
C LEU A 420 -8.82 -20.20 -5.63
N THR A 421 -7.87 -20.46 -6.52
CA THR A 421 -7.01 -21.64 -6.46
C THR A 421 -5.77 -21.45 -7.35
N TRP A 422 -4.64 -21.99 -6.92
CA TRP A 422 -3.42 -22.07 -7.77
C TRP A 422 -3.33 -23.40 -8.54
N ASP A 423 -4.34 -24.25 -8.40
CA ASP A 423 -4.45 -25.53 -9.08
C ASP A 423 -5.55 -25.47 -10.15
N ASP A 424 -5.13 -25.47 -11.42
CA ASP A 424 -6.00 -25.49 -12.60
C ASP A 424 -6.93 -26.72 -12.65
N SER A 425 -6.67 -27.74 -11.84
CA SER A 425 -7.47 -28.98 -11.78
C SER A 425 -8.48 -29.01 -10.63
N ALA A 426 -8.54 -27.97 -9.81
CA ALA A 426 -9.43 -27.91 -8.66
C ALA A 426 -10.92 -27.91 -9.06
N ARG A 427 -11.74 -28.63 -8.28
CA ARG A 427 -13.19 -28.70 -8.46
C ARG A 427 -13.88 -27.69 -7.54
N VAL A 428 -14.75 -26.86 -8.12
CA VAL A 428 -15.55 -25.89 -7.36
C VAL A 428 -16.85 -26.56 -6.88
N SER A 429 -17.15 -26.46 -5.59
CA SER A 429 -18.48 -26.72 -5.03
C SER A 429 -19.06 -25.40 -4.52
N ILE A 430 -20.38 -25.24 -4.55
CA ILE A 430 -21.02 -23.99 -4.11
C ILE A 430 -22.06 -24.36 -3.06
N SER A 431 -22.04 -23.66 -1.93
CA SER A 431 -23.02 -23.76 -0.86
C SER A 431 -23.54 -22.38 -0.45
N LEU A 432 -24.80 -22.34 -0.04
CA LEU A 432 -25.50 -21.13 0.41
C LEU A 432 -25.93 -21.29 1.87
N TRP A 433 -25.63 -20.28 2.68
CA TRP A 433 -25.96 -20.25 4.10
C TRP A 433 -26.74 -18.97 4.45
N GLY A 434 -27.84 -19.10 5.17
CA GLY A 434 -28.49 -17.99 5.87
C GLY A 434 -27.87 -17.78 7.24
N TYR A 435 -27.76 -16.55 7.71
CA TYR A 435 -27.28 -16.26 9.06
C TYR A 435 -28.23 -15.33 9.83
N SER A 436 -28.29 -15.53 11.15
CA SER A 436 -29.08 -14.71 12.08
C SER A 436 -28.25 -14.38 13.32
N GLU A 437 -28.11 -13.09 13.63
CA GLU A 437 -27.45 -12.57 14.82
C GLU A 437 -28.51 -12.25 15.90
N LYS A 438 -28.65 -13.12 16.90
CA LYS A 438 -29.60 -12.92 18.02
C LYS A 438 -28.83 -12.69 19.31
N THR A 439 -28.31 -11.47 19.53
CA THR A 439 -27.67 -11.02 20.79
C THR A 439 -26.51 -11.87 21.35
N ASP A 440 -26.21 -13.02 20.76
CA ASP A 440 -25.13 -13.93 21.12
C ASP A 440 -23.86 -13.58 20.35
N VAL A 441 -22.71 -13.90 20.94
CA VAL A 441 -21.37 -13.70 20.37
C VAL A 441 -21.14 -14.57 19.12
N TYR A 442 -21.95 -15.62 18.94
CA TYR A 442 -21.88 -16.57 17.84
C TYR A 442 -23.14 -16.46 16.97
N PRO A 443 -23.03 -16.24 15.65
CA PRO A 443 -24.19 -16.19 14.77
C PRO A 443 -24.78 -17.59 14.54
N HIS A 444 -26.09 -17.66 14.32
CA HIS A 444 -26.75 -18.90 13.90
C HIS A 444 -26.72 -19.03 12.39
N LEU A 445 -26.04 -20.06 11.88
CA LEU A 445 -26.04 -20.43 10.47
C LEU A 445 -27.14 -21.44 10.14
N THR A 446 -27.77 -21.27 8.98
CA THR A 446 -28.75 -22.18 8.39
C THR A 446 -28.31 -22.53 6.98
N PHE A 447 -27.99 -23.79 6.72
CA PHE A 447 -27.69 -24.26 5.37
C PHE A 447 -28.94 -24.16 4.49
N LEU A 448 -28.80 -23.60 3.29
CA LEU A 448 -29.90 -23.41 2.35
C LEU A 448 -29.74 -24.27 1.10
N ILE A 449 -28.54 -24.31 0.49
CA ILE A 449 -28.25 -25.03 -0.76
C ILE A 449 -26.84 -25.59 -0.73
#